data_AF-A0A1L8E9Q8-F1
#
_entry.id   AF-A0A1L8E9Q8-F1
#
_cell.length_a   1.000
_cell.length_b   1.000
_cell.length_c   1.000
_cell.angle_alpha   90.00
_cell.angle_beta   90.00
_cell.angle_gamma   90.00
#
_symmetry.space_group_name_H-M   'P 1'
#
loop_
_entity.id
_entity.type
_entity.pdbx_description
1 polymer ?
#
loop_
_entity_poly.entity_id
_entity_poly.type
_entity_poly.pdbx_seq_one_letter_code
_entity_poly.pdbx_strand_id
1 'polypeptide(L)'
;SRTFLVVVECLMHFLRNLFITTSYLLVARKAIPISGHLNSNSLPPSFCTKVSTDSLSKSNMDNEFKYESGTASVAFVTAPDEKIAKKLAHGLLEQKLAACINIIPSIQSIYMWEGKVNEDNEYLMIIKTQTGHVDELTRWVRANHPYSVAEVITLPIEKGNPPYMKWLKESVPEKN
;
A
#
# COMPACT_ATOMS: atom_id res chain seq x y z
N SER A 1 22.53 26.07 -37.54
CA SER A 1 22.51 24.64 -37.19
C SER A 1 21.15 24.33 -36.56
N ARG A 2 20.48 23.24 -36.99
CA ARG A 2 19.05 22.93 -36.77
C ARG A 2 18.60 22.81 -35.30
N THR A 3 19.52 22.88 -34.35
CA THR A 3 19.29 22.76 -32.91
C THR A 3 18.63 23.99 -32.28
N PHE A 4 18.83 25.19 -32.81
CA PHE A 4 18.29 26.43 -32.20
C PHE A 4 16.79 26.63 -32.47
N LEU A 5 16.28 26.11 -33.60
CA LEU A 5 14.85 26.21 -33.95
C LEU A 5 13.98 25.30 -33.06
N VAL A 6 14.47 24.10 -32.72
CA VAL A 6 13.75 23.11 -31.90
C VAL A 6 13.54 23.60 -30.46
N VAL A 7 14.50 24.36 -29.91
CA VAL A 7 14.41 24.90 -28.55
C VAL A 7 13.36 26.02 -28.46
N VAL A 8 13.25 26.85 -29.50
CA VAL A 8 12.25 27.93 -29.56
C VAL A 8 10.84 27.38 -29.74
N GLU A 9 10.65 26.33 -30.55
CA GLU A 9 9.34 25.68 -30.70
C GLU A 9 8.88 24.96 -29.41
N CYS A 10 9.81 24.36 -28.67
CA CYS A 10 9.51 23.68 -27.42
C CYS A 10 9.13 24.68 -26.30
N LEU A 11 9.82 25.83 -26.23
CA LEU A 11 9.51 26.90 -25.29
C LEU A 11 8.14 27.56 -25.58
N MET A 12 7.79 27.73 -26.86
CA MET A 12 6.49 28.28 -27.26
C MET A 12 5.33 27.31 -26.98
N HIS A 13 5.55 25.99 -27.05
CA HIS A 13 4.55 24.99 -26.64
C HIS A 13 4.34 24.98 -25.12
N PHE A 14 5.40 25.14 -24.33
CA PHE A 14 5.30 25.18 -22.87
C PHE A 14 4.55 26.44 -22.39
N LEU A 15 4.76 27.58 -23.05
CA LEU A 15 4.06 28.83 -22.73
C LEU A 15 2.59 28.84 -23.18
N ARG A 16 2.22 28.14 -24.28
CA ARG A 16 0.81 27.97 -24.67
C ARG A 16 0.02 27.10 -23.68
N ASN A 17 0.65 26.06 -23.10
CA ASN A 17 -0.01 25.23 -22.09
C ASN A 17 -0.19 25.92 -20.73
N LEU A 18 0.67 26.87 -20.37
CA LEU A 18 0.54 27.62 -19.11
C LEU A 18 -0.62 28.64 -19.13
N PHE A 19 -1.00 29.14 -20.32
CA PHE A 19 -2.13 30.06 -20.49
C PHE A 19 -3.50 29.35 -20.54
N ILE A 20 -3.55 28.07 -20.90
CA ILE A 20 -4.82 27.31 -20.99
C ILE A 20 -5.31 26.88 -19.59
N THR A 21 -4.42 26.75 -18.60
CA THR A 21 -4.81 26.35 -17.24
C THR A 21 -5.39 27.49 -16.39
N THR A 22 -5.16 28.74 -16.76
CA THR A 22 -5.68 29.90 -15.99
C THR A 22 -7.13 30.27 -16.32
N SER A 23 -7.68 29.82 -17.45
CA SER A 23 -9.05 30.15 -17.86
C SER A 23 -10.12 29.20 -17.32
N TYR A 24 -9.73 28.04 -16.76
CA TYR A 24 -10.69 27.07 -16.19
C TYR A 24 -11.00 27.29 -14.70
N LEU A 25 -10.27 28.17 -14.00
CA LEU A 25 -10.42 28.34 -12.56
C LEU A 25 -11.42 29.45 -12.15
N LEU A 26 -12.08 30.13 -13.10
CA LEU A 26 -12.92 31.30 -12.81
C LEU A 26 -14.43 31.16 -13.07
N VAL A 27 -14.94 29.98 -13.44
CA VAL A 27 -16.39 29.76 -13.64
C VAL A 27 -16.87 28.54 -12.85
N ALA A 28 -16.85 28.64 -11.52
CA ALA A 28 -17.62 27.74 -10.66
C ALA A 28 -17.88 28.37 -9.27
N ARG A 29 -18.42 29.59 -9.24
CA ARG A 29 -19.06 30.17 -8.06
C ARG A 29 -20.48 30.59 -8.42
N LYS A 30 -21.45 29.70 -8.21
CA LYS A 30 -22.85 30.06 -7.95
C LYS A 30 -23.56 28.89 -7.26
N ALA A 31 -24.03 29.15 -6.05
CA ALA A 31 -24.80 28.25 -5.21
C ALA A 31 -26.26 28.16 -5.67
N ILE A 32 -26.88 26.98 -5.56
CA ILE A 32 -28.33 26.77 -5.48
C ILE A 32 -28.57 25.55 -4.55
N PRO A 33 -29.50 25.62 -3.58
CA PRO A 33 -29.77 24.54 -2.62
C PRO A 33 -30.89 23.62 -3.13
N ILE A 34 -30.72 22.30 -3.06
CA ILE A 34 -31.82 21.34 -3.27
C ILE A 34 -31.59 20.13 -2.35
N SER A 35 -32.55 19.90 -1.45
CA SER A 35 -32.69 18.67 -0.67
C SER A 35 -32.87 17.47 -1.61
N GLY A 36 -32.02 16.46 -1.48
CA GLY A 36 -32.08 15.25 -2.30
C GLY A 36 -31.33 14.10 -1.64
N HIS A 37 -32.11 13.20 -1.06
CA HIS A 37 -31.69 11.92 -0.48
C HIS A 37 -31.09 11.03 -1.58
N LEU A 38 -29.84 10.56 -1.49
CA LEU A 38 -29.32 9.44 -2.29
C LEU A 38 -28.03 8.81 -1.68
N ASN A 39 -28.21 7.56 -1.24
CA ASN A 39 -27.33 6.43 -0.96
C ASN A 39 -25.78 6.58 -1.03
N SER A 40 -25.12 6.33 0.12
CA SER A 40 -23.68 6.08 0.23
C SER A 40 -23.40 4.57 0.28
N ASN A 41 -22.85 3.99 -0.78
CA ASN A 41 -22.23 2.67 -0.72
C ASN A 41 -21.11 2.59 -1.77
N SER A 42 -19.85 2.77 -1.34
CA SER A 42 -18.65 2.15 -1.92
C SER A 42 -17.33 2.71 -1.36
N LEU A 43 -17.15 2.79 -0.04
CA LEU A 43 -15.82 2.82 0.62
C LEU A 43 -15.95 2.24 2.05
N PRO A 44 -14.96 1.47 2.56
CA PRO A 44 -15.00 0.96 3.93
C PRO A 44 -14.88 2.12 4.94
N PRO A 45 -15.75 2.16 5.98
CA PRO A 45 -15.84 3.30 6.89
C PRO A 45 -14.85 3.16 8.03
N SER A 46 -13.60 3.58 7.85
CA SER A 46 -12.69 3.71 9.01
C SER A 46 -11.48 4.64 8.84
N PHE A 47 -11.36 5.38 7.73
CA PHE A 47 -10.22 6.29 7.52
C PHE A 47 -10.54 7.79 7.56
N CYS A 48 -11.71 8.19 8.07
CA CYS A 48 -12.05 9.60 8.21
C CYS A 48 -12.96 9.83 9.41
N THR A 49 -12.38 10.15 10.56
CA THR A 49 -13.11 10.83 11.64
C THR A 49 -12.73 12.30 11.59
N LYS A 50 -13.69 13.15 11.20
CA LYS A 50 -13.58 14.60 11.40
C LYS A 50 -13.49 14.85 12.90
N VAL A 51 -12.45 15.56 13.33
CA VAL A 51 -12.38 16.13 14.67
C VAL A 51 -13.41 17.26 14.73
N SER A 52 -14.53 16.99 15.37
CA SER A 52 -15.48 18.01 15.82
C SER A 52 -15.13 18.36 17.25
N THR A 53 -14.72 19.61 17.49
CA THR A 53 -14.52 20.15 18.83
C THR A 53 -15.88 20.41 19.45
N ASP A 54 -16.30 19.57 20.39
CA ASP A 54 -17.23 19.94 21.44
C ASP A 54 -16.86 19.21 22.74
N SER A 55 -16.67 20.00 23.78
CA SER A 55 -16.21 19.60 25.11
C SER A 55 -17.35 19.05 25.97
N LEU A 56 -17.18 17.84 26.55
CA LEU A 56 -17.43 17.58 27.98
C LEU A 56 -17.16 16.11 28.40
N SER A 57 -16.63 16.01 29.63
CA SER A 57 -16.43 14.84 30.51
C SER A 57 -15.17 13.98 30.31
N LYS A 58 -14.17 14.26 31.16
CA LYS A 58 -13.09 13.35 31.54
C LYS A 58 -13.68 12.14 32.28
N SER A 59 -13.63 10.96 31.66
CA SER A 59 -13.52 9.68 32.37
C SER A 59 -13.23 8.55 31.38
N ASN A 60 -11.95 8.28 31.16
CA ASN A 60 -11.30 6.96 31.16
C ASN A 60 -9.89 7.17 30.60
N MET A 61 -8.91 7.18 31.51
CA MET A 61 -7.50 7.34 31.19
C MET A 61 -7.08 6.28 30.15
N ASP A 62 -6.93 6.73 28.90
CA ASP A 62 -5.78 6.53 28.04
C ASP A 62 -4.97 5.25 28.33
N ASN A 63 -5.53 4.10 27.95
CA ASN A 63 -4.68 2.97 27.61
C ASN A 63 -4.12 3.24 26.20
N GLU A 64 -3.23 4.22 26.12
CA GLU A 64 -2.53 4.58 24.88
C GLU A 64 -1.79 3.33 24.42
N PHE A 65 -2.23 2.74 23.31
CA PHE A 65 -1.60 1.55 22.75
C PHE A 65 -0.13 1.89 22.45
N LYS A 66 0.77 1.27 23.20
CA LYS A 66 2.21 1.40 22.98
C LYS A 66 2.67 0.23 22.13
N TYR A 67 3.26 0.55 20.98
CA TYR A 67 3.88 -0.46 20.13
C TYR A 67 5.19 -0.96 20.73
N GLU A 68 5.38 -2.27 20.74
CA GLU A 68 6.61 -2.93 21.14
C GLU A 68 7.47 -3.23 19.90
N SER A 69 8.71 -2.72 19.90
CA SER A 69 9.68 -2.90 18.81
C SER A 69 9.83 -4.37 18.43
N GLY A 70 9.84 -4.68 17.13
CA GLY A 70 10.09 -6.03 16.64
C GLY A 70 8.96 -7.03 16.85
N THR A 71 7.77 -6.60 17.28
CA THR A 71 6.57 -7.48 17.36
C THR A 71 5.80 -7.57 16.04
N ALA A 72 6.10 -6.68 15.09
CA ALA A 72 5.62 -6.73 13.72
C ALA A 72 6.78 -6.73 12.72
N SER A 73 6.54 -7.29 11.55
CA SER A 73 7.52 -7.42 10.48
C SER A 73 6.95 -7.02 9.13
N VAL A 74 7.83 -6.55 8.27
CA VAL A 74 7.58 -6.42 6.83
C VAL A 74 8.23 -7.60 6.14
N ALA A 75 7.47 -8.39 5.38
CA ALA A 75 7.98 -9.43 4.52
C ALA A 75 7.99 -8.98 3.05
N PHE A 76 9.04 -9.33 2.34
CA PHE A 76 9.17 -9.19 0.89
C PHE A 76 9.06 -10.57 0.25
N VAL A 77 8.21 -10.66 -0.77
CA VAL A 77 7.98 -11.87 -1.57
C VAL A 77 7.91 -11.47 -3.04
N THR A 78 8.65 -12.14 -3.91
CA THR A 78 8.51 -11.98 -5.36
C THR A 78 7.51 -13.00 -5.91
N ALA A 79 6.79 -12.63 -6.97
CA ALA A 79 5.85 -13.48 -7.67
C ALA A 79 6.00 -13.30 -9.20
N PRO A 80 5.83 -14.37 -10.00
CA PRO A 80 6.08 -14.33 -11.45
C PRO A 80 5.07 -13.48 -12.22
N ASP A 81 3.84 -13.36 -11.73
CA ASP A 81 2.78 -12.64 -12.41
C ASP A 81 1.74 -12.05 -11.45
N GLU A 82 0.91 -11.14 -11.97
CA GLU A 82 -0.14 -10.45 -11.20
C GLU A 82 -1.17 -11.41 -10.61
N LYS A 83 -1.52 -12.48 -11.33
CA LYS A 83 -2.55 -13.43 -10.91
C LYS A 83 -2.06 -14.22 -9.69
N ILE A 84 -0.82 -14.68 -9.70
CA ILE A 84 -0.19 -15.34 -8.56
C ILE A 84 -0.03 -14.37 -7.40
N ALA A 85 0.47 -13.15 -7.63
CA ALA A 85 0.62 -12.14 -6.59
C ALA A 85 -0.72 -11.83 -5.89
N LYS A 86 -1.79 -11.63 -6.66
CA LYS A 86 -3.15 -11.42 -6.10
C LYS A 86 -3.67 -12.65 -5.38
N LYS A 87 -3.51 -13.85 -5.93
CA LYS A 87 -3.93 -15.10 -5.27
C LYS A 87 -3.26 -15.25 -3.90
N LEU A 88 -1.95 -15.03 -3.84
CA LEU A 88 -1.19 -15.09 -2.59
C LEU A 88 -1.67 -14.00 -1.62
N ALA A 89 -1.88 -12.77 -2.11
CA ALA A 89 -2.35 -11.68 -1.28
C ALA A 89 -3.71 -11.97 -0.63
N HIS A 90 -4.69 -12.42 -1.43
CA HIS A 90 -6.01 -12.78 -0.92
C HIS A 90 -5.94 -13.92 0.08
N GLY A 91 -5.22 -14.99 -0.23
CA GLY A 91 -5.10 -16.14 0.67
C GLY A 91 -4.42 -15.79 2.00
N LEU A 92 -3.36 -14.97 1.99
CA LEU A 92 -2.71 -14.53 3.23
C LEU A 92 -3.63 -13.70 4.13
N LEU A 93 -4.47 -12.84 3.53
CA LEU A 93 -5.45 -12.05 4.28
C LEU A 93 -6.59 -12.95 4.82
N GLU A 94 -7.11 -13.87 4.02
CA GLU A 94 -8.17 -14.80 4.42
C GLU A 94 -7.73 -15.72 5.57
N GLN A 95 -6.48 -16.18 5.54
CA GLN A 95 -5.89 -17.00 6.61
C GLN A 95 -5.42 -16.17 7.82
N LYS A 96 -5.62 -14.84 7.79
CA LYS A 96 -5.13 -13.90 8.82
C LYS A 96 -3.64 -14.01 9.09
N LEU A 97 -2.83 -14.32 8.08
CA LEU A 97 -1.37 -14.37 8.17
C LEU A 97 -0.71 -13.03 7.85
N ALA A 98 -1.48 -12.06 7.37
CA ALA A 98 -1.06 -10.70 7.09
C ALA A 98 -2.19 -9.71 7.34
N ALA A 99 -1.86 -8.48 7.73
CA ALA A 99 -2.83 -7.41 7.90
C ALA A 99 -2.98 -6.57 6.61
N CYS A 100 -1.88 -6.35 5.90
CA CYS A 100 -1.83 -5.49 4.72
C CYS A 100 -0.77 -5.99 3.74
N ILE A 101 -1.06 -5.90 2.44
CA ILE A 101 -0.16 -6.32 1.37
C ILE A 101 -0.19 -5.26 0.28
N ASN A 102 0.98 -4.74 -0.08
CA ASN A 102 1.15 -3.89 -1.25
C ASN A 102 1.78 -4.72 -2.37
N ILE A 103 1.29 -4.59 -3.60
CA ILE A 103 1.86 -5.25 -4.77
C ILE A 103 2.46 -4.16 -5.66
N ILE A 104 3.76 -4.27 -5.94
CA ILE A 104 4.49 -3.40 -6.86
C ILE A 104 4.64 -4.17 -8.17
N PRO A 105 4.00 -3.71 -9.27
CA PRO A 105 4.11 -4.37 -10.55
C PRO A 105 5.43 -4.03 -11.25
N SER A 106 5.78 -4.84 -12.25
CA SER A 106 6.83 -4.54 -13.24
C SER A 106 8.22 -4.33 -12.62
N ILE A 107 8.62 -5.20 -11.70
CA ILE A 107 10.01 -5.27 -11.24
C ILE A 107 10.82 -6.18 -12.15
N GLN A 108 12.13 -5.95 -12.24
CA GLN A 108 13.06 -6.81 -12.95
C GLN A 108 13.98 -7.48 -11.92
N SER A 109 13.93 -8.81 -11.87
CA SER A 109 14.81 -9.62 -11.02
C SER A 109 15.96 -10.14 -11.85
N ILE A 110 17.20 -9.82 -11.43
CA ILE A 110 18.43 -10.21 -12.12
C ILE A 110 19.25 -11.09 -11.18
N TYR A 111 19.55 -12.32 -11.59
CA TYR A 111 20.20 -13.31 -10.73
C TYR A 111 21.08 -14.30 -11.51
N MET A 112 22.01 -14.96 -10.81
CA MET A 112 22.87 -16.00 -11.38
C MET A 112 22.25 -17.37 -11.14
N TRP A 113 21.98 -18.13 -12.20
CA TRP A 113 21.51 -19.51 -12.13
C TRP A 113 22.23 -20.37 -13.18
N GLU A 114 22.73 -21.53 -12.77
CA GLU A 114 23.49 -22.46 -13.63
C GLU A 114 24.62 -21.79 -14.43
N GLY A 115 25.31 -20.82 -13.80
CA GLY A 115 26.42 -20.10 -14.41
C GLY A 115 26.03 -19.06 -15.47
N LYS A 116 24.73 -18.74 -15.59
CA LYS A 116 24.21 -17.69 -16.47
C LYS A 116 23.49 -16.61 -15.67
N VAL A 117 23.60 -15.37 -16.13
CA VAL A 117 22.75 -14.28 -15.65
C VAL A 117 21.39 -14.44 -16.30
N ASN A 118 20.34 -14.46 -15.48
CA ASN A 118 18.95 -14.54 -15.88
C ASN A 118 18.26 -13.25 -15.46
N GLU A 119 17.25 -12.85 -16.23
CA GLU A 119 16.44 -11.67 -15.97
C GLU A 119 14.96 -12.04 -16.14
N ASP A 120 14.17 -11.84 -15.09
CA ASP A 120 12.73 -12.12 -15.10
C ASP A 120 11.93 -10.87 -14.72
N ASN A 121 10.77 -10.70 -15.35
CA ASN A 121 9.79 -9.68 -14.93
C ASN A 121 8.92 -10.26 -13.83
N GLU A 122 8.83 -9.57 -12.70
CA GLU A 122 8.14 -10.05 -11.52
C GLU A 122 7.28 -8.96 -10.86
N TYR A 123 6.62 -9.36 -9.78
CA TYR A 123 5.85 -8.52 -8.88
C TYR A 123 6.45 -8.62 -7.48
N LEU A 124 6.73 -7.48 -6.85
CA LEU A 124 7.17 -7.44 -5.46
C LEU A 124 5.98 -7.24 -4.53
N MET A 125 5.79 -8.17 -3.61
CA MET A 125 4.79 -8.09 -2.55
C MET A 125 5.47 -7.59 -1.27
N ILE A 126 4.92 -6.52 -0.69
CA ILE A 126 5.35 -5.98 0.60
C ILE A 126 4.24 -6.24 1.62
N ILE A 127 4.45 -7.25 2.44
CA ILE A 127 3.46 -7.81 3.36
C ILE A 127 3.75 -7.32 4.78
N LYS A 128 2.74 -6.85 5.51
CA LYS A 128 2.85 -6.40 6.90
C LYS A 128 2.09 -7.38 7.79
N THR A 129 2.78 -7.94 8.76
CA THR A 129 2.25 -8.98 9.65
C THR A 129 2.87 -8.89 11.03
N GLN A 130 2.36 -9.67 11.99
CA GLN A 130 3.02 -9.89 13.26
C GLN A 130 4.23 -10.81 13.09
N THR A 131 5.30 -10.55 13.83
CA THR A 131 6.54 -11.33 13.73
C THR A 131 6.32 -12.80 14.08
N GLY A 132 5.43 -13.11 15.02
CA GLY A 132 5.07 -14.49 15.37
C GLY A 132 4.46 -15.32 14.23
N HIS A 133 3.93 -14.65 13.19
CA HIS A 133 3.30 -15.32 12.03
C HIS A 133 4.24 -15.53 10.85
N VAL A 134 5.48 -15.03 10.89
CA VAL A 134 6.40 -15.07 9.76
C VAL A 134 6.70 -16.50 9.29
N ASP A 135 6.87 -17.45 10.20
CA ASP A 135 7.13 -18.84 9.83
C ASP A 135 5.91 -19.50 9.14
N GLU A 136 4.71 -19.19 9.62
CA GLU A 136 3.49 -19.71 9.02
C GLU A 136 3.21 -19.06 7.66
N LEU A 137 3.39 -17.74 7.56
CA LEU A 137 3.33 -17.01 6.30
C LEU A 137 4.30 -17.63 5.29
N THR A 138 5.56 -17.84 5.68
CA THR A 138 6.59 -18.44 4.81
C THR A 138 6.17 -19.84 4.34
N ARG A 139 5.69 -20.70 5.25
CA ARG A 139 5.19 -22.04 4.90
C ARG A 139 4.01 -21.97 3.93
N TRP A 140 3.06 -21.09 4.18
CA TRP A 140 1.87 -20.93 3.34
C TRP A 140 2.23 -20.42 1.95
N VAL A 141 3.12 -19.42 1.85
CA VAL A 141 3.64 -18.92 0.57
C VAL A 141 4.31 -20.05 -0.19
N ARG A 142 5.25 -20.78 0.43
CA ARG A 142 5.94 -21.91 -0.22
C ARG A 142 4.99 -22.98 -0.75
N ALA A 143 3.91 -23.28 -0.05
CA ALA A 143 2.92 -24.26 -0.48
C ALA A 143 2.04 -23.79 -1.66
N ASN A 144 1.96 -22.47 -1.89
CA ASN A 144 1.06 -21.87 -2.89
C ASN A 144 1.81 -21.12 -4.00
N HIS A 145 3.14 -21.06 -3.93
CA HIS A 145 4.00 -20.38 -4.89
C HIS A 145 4.43 -21.36 -6.02
N PRO A 146 4.46 -20.92 -7.28
CA PRO A 146 4.87 -21.78 -8.41
C PRO A 146 6.36 -22.13 -8.40
N TYR A 147 7.21 -21.28 -7.84
CA TYR A 147 8.65 -21.56 -7.72
C TYR A 147 8.95 -22.64 -6.68
N SER A 148 9.93 -23.50 -6.98
CA SER A 148 10.43 -24.51 -6.05
C SER A 148 11.05 -23.89 -4.80
N VAL A 149 11.69 -22.73 -4.96
CA VAL A 149 12.26 -21.91 -3.87
C VAL A 149 11.69 -20.50 -4.00
N ALA A 150 10.60 -20.22 -3.29
CA ALA A 150 10.01 -18.88 -3.23
C ALA A 150 10.89 -17.96 -2.38
N GLU A 151 11.16 -16.75 -2.86
CA GLU A 151 11.80 -15.70 -2.07
C GLU A 151 10.83 -15.23 -0.99
N VAL A 152 11.22 -15.36 0.28
CA VAL A 152 10.55 -14.74 1.42
C VAL A 152 11.61 -14.24 2.38
N ILE A 153 11.74 -12.93 2.52
CA ILE A 153 12.67 -12.29 3.47
C ILE A 153 11.92 -11.28 4.32
N THR A 154 12.36 -11.05 5.56
CA THR A 154 11.64 -10.18 6.50
C THR A 154 12.56 -9.19 7.19
N LEU A 155 11.99 -8.03 7.53
CA LEU A 155 12.61 -6.98 8.33
C LEU A 155 11.71 -6.64 9.53
N PRO A 156 12.27 -6.47 10.74
CA PRO A 156 11.49 -6.05 11.90
C PRO A 156 11.04 -4.58 11.76
N ILE A 157 9.83 -4.29 12.26
CA ILE A 157 9.33 -2.93 12.39
C ILE A 157 9.72 -2.42 13.78
N GLU A 158 10.62 -1.43 13.83
CA GLU A 158 11.06 -0.85 15.10
C GLU A 158 10.07 0.20 15.64
N LYS A 159 9.50 1.01 14.74
CA LYS A 159 8.58 2.10 15.10
C LYS A 159 7.52 2.27 14.02
N GLY A 160 6.37 2.81 14.42
CA GLY A 160 5.26 3.09 13.52
C GLY A 160 4.20 3.94 14.18
N ASN A 161 3.18 4.30 13.42
CA ASN A 161 2.02 5.03 13.93
C ASN A 161 1.22 4.14 14.90
N PRO A 162 1.08 4.47 16.20
CA PRO A 162 0.51 3.56 17.19
C PRO A 162 -0.90 3.03 16.84
N PRO A 163 -1.86 3.85 16.36
CA PRO A 163 -3.15 3.34 15.89
C PRO A 163 -3.05 2.32 14.74
N TYR A 164 -2.10 2.50 13.81
CA TYR A 164 -1.87 1.55 12.72
C TYR A 164 -1.28 0.24 13.24
N MET A 165 -0.31 0.33 14.15
CA MET A 165 0.31 -0.86 14.75
C MET A 165 -0.70 -1.64 15.60
N LYS A 166 -1.63 -0.95 16.27
CA LYS A 166 -2.76 -1.58 16.96
C LYS A 166 -3.65 -2.35 15.97
N TRP A 167 -4.07 -1.70 14.89
CA TRP A 167 -4.89 -2.33 13.86
C TRP A 167 -4.19 -3.55 13.22
N LEU A 168 -2.88 -3.45 12.94
CA LEU A 168 -2.08 -4.56 12.42
C LEU A 168 -2.12 -5.74 13.39
N LYS A 169 -1.90 -5.48 14.69
CA LYS A 169 -1.94 -6.48 15.74
C LYS A 169 -3.31 -7.18 15.82
N GLU A 170 -4.39 -6.40 15.77
CA GLU A 170 -5.77 -6.91 15.85
C GLU A 170 -6.21 -7.67 14.59
N SER A 171 -5.69 -7.30 13.42
CA SER A 171 -6.01 -7.94 12.14
C SER A 171 -5.40 -9.34 12.01
N VAL A 172 -4.27 -9.58 12.69
CA VAL A 172 -3.51 -10.83 12.69
C VAL A 172 -3.35 -11.29 14.13
N PRO A 173 -4.39 -11.84 14.77
CA PRO A 173 -4.31 -12.25 16.18
C PRO A 173 -3.38 -13.45 16.36
N GLU A 174 -2.60 -13.46 17.43
CA GLU A 174 -1.79 -14.62 17.84
C GLU A 174 -2.66 -15.87 17.99
N LYS A 175 -2.12 -17.03 17.60
CA LYS A 175 -2.79 -18.32 17.84
C LYS A 175 -2.65 -18.69 19.31
N ASN A 176 -3.80 -18.92 19.96
CA ASN A 176 -3.87 -19.55 21.28
C ASN A 176 -3.47 -21.02 21.23
#